data_AF-A0A7T8H2A6-F1
#
_entry.id   AF-A0A7T8H2A6-F1
#
_cell.length_a   1.000
_cell.length_b   1.000
_cell.length_c   1.000
_cell.angle_alpha   90.00
_cell.angle_beta   90.00
_cell.angle_gamma   90.00
#
_symmetry.space_group_name_H-M   'P 1'
#
loop_
_entity.id
_entity.type
_entity.pdbx_description
1 polymer ?
#
loop_
_entity_poly.entity_id
_entity_poly.type
_entity_poly.pdbx_seq_one_letter_code
_entity_poly.pdbx_strand_id
1 'polypeptide(L)'
;MEALQTALLTEFFPTTFGEYPEATVQSIEVIEVGGVTNAVEMIGTYYDNQYDDHMLVRAVVIPHPDRPVGITVVSQVSLDVIPVADAATLAATMGARILSSFEFR
;
A
#
# COMPACT_ATOMS: atom_id res chain seq x y z
N MET A 1 7.80 5.95 13.92
CA MET A 1 6.68 5.13 13.44
C MET A 1 5.56 6.03 12.93
N GLU A 2 5.06 6.96 13.75
CA GLU A 2 4.13 8.02 13.31
C GLU A 2 4.62 8.78 12.07
N ALA A 3 5.92 9.09 11.96
CA ALA A 3 6.46 9.82 10.81
C ALA A 3 6.22 9.13 9.45
N LEU A 4 6.26 7.79 9.37
CA LEU A 4 6.01 7.07 8.12
C LEU A 4 4.52 7.05 7.78
N GLN A 5 3.66 6.89 8.80
CA GLN A 5 2.23 6.99 8.62
C GLN A 5 1.84 8.40 8.15
N THR A 6 2.37 9.43 8.80
CA THR A 6 2.21 10.82 8.41
C THR A 6 2.68 11.04 6.97
N ALA A 7 3.89 10.61 6.61
CA ALA A 7 4.39 10.76 5.24
C ALA A 7 3.47 10.10 4.21
N LEU A 8 2.93 8.92 4.50
CA LEU A 8 1.98 8.25 3.61
C LEU A 8 0.66 9.04 3.47
N LEU A 9 0.11 9.52 4.58
CA LEU A 9 -1.19 10.20 4.63
C LEU A 9 -1.15 11.65 4.12
N THR A 10 -0.11 12.40 4.45
CA THR A 10 -0.07 13.86 4.24
C THR A 10 0.74 14.25 3.01
N GLU A 11 1.61 13.37 2.52
CA GLU A 11 2.46 13.67 1.36
C GLU A 11 2.20 12.69 0.22
N PHE A 12 2.45 11.39 0.42
CA PHE A 12 2.39 10.41 -0.66
C PHE A 12 1.00 10.26 -1.27
N PHE A 13 -0.02 9.95 -0.47
CA PHE A 13 -1.37 9.70 -1.00
C PHE A 13 -1.98 10.94 -1.68
N PRO A 14 -1.97 12.13 -1.05
CA PRO A 14 -2.52 13.32 -1.68
C PRO A 14 -1.76 13.73 -2.95
N THR A 15 -0.42 13.61 -2.96
CA THR A 15 0.39 13.98 -4.13
C THR A 15 0.19 13.02 -5.29
N THR A 16 0.02 11.73 -5.01
CA THR A 16 -0.05 10.69 -6.05
C THR A 16 -1.47 10.47 -6.57
N PHE A 17 -2.47 10.52 -5.68
CA PHE A 17 -3.85 10.14 -5.97
C PHE A 17 -4.86 11.27 -5.78
N GLY A 18 -4.48 12.43 -5.25
CA GLY A 18 -5.42 13.48 -4.87
C GLY A 18 -6.20 14.12 -6.03
N GLU A 19 -5.73 13.96 -7.27
CA GLU A 19 -6.42 14.43 -8.47
C GLU A 19 -7.42 13.39 -9.03
N TYR A 20 -7.38 12.15 -8.54
CA TYR A 20 -8.29 11.11 -8.98
C TYR A 20 -9.64 11.22 -8.25
N PRO A 21 -10.78 11.06 -8.95
CA PRO A 21 -12.09 11.01 -8.31
C PRO A 21 -12.16 9.91 -7.25
N GLU A 22 -12.94 10.16 -6.20
CA GLU A 22 -13.20 9.18 -5.13
C GLU A 22 -11.93 8.68 -4.40
N ALA A 23 -10.80 9.38 -4.56
CA ALA A 23 -9.56 9.06 -3.89
C ALA A 23 -9.72 9.16 -2.36
N THR A 24 -9.55 8.03 -1.68
CA THR A 24 -9.67 7.95 -0.22
C THR A 24 -8.73 6.91 0.37
N VAL A 25 -8.26 7.17 1.58
CA VAL A 25 -7.50 6.20 2.38
C VAL A 25 -8.49 5.35 3.17
N GLN A 26 -8.41 4.03 3.02
CA GLN A 26 -9.27 3.06 3.68
C GLN A 26 -8.68 2.63 5.03
N SER A 27 -7.38 2.35 5.07
CA SER A 27 -6.68 1.96 6.29
C SER A 27 -5.22 2.38 6.26
N ILE A 28 -4.65 2.52 7.46
CA ILE A 28 -3.21 2.64 7.66
C ILE A 28 -2.80 1.93 8.94
N GLU A 29 -1.88 0.99 8.83
CA GLU A 29 -1.56 0.04 9.90
C GLU A 29 -0.06 -0.21 9.97
N VAL A 30 0.41 -0.61 11.15
CA VAL A 30 1.76 -1.15 11.33
C VAL A 30 1.68 -2.66 11.14
N ILE A 31 2.49 -3.19 10.24
CA ILE A 31 2.52 -4.60 9.89
C ILE A 31 3.94 -5.18 10.03
N GLU A 32 4.02 -6.51 10.04
CA GLU A 32 5.29 -7.23 9.94
C GLU A 32 5.53 -7.67 8.50
N VAL A 33 6.73 -7.40 7.97
CA VAL A 33 7.16 -7.85 6.64
C VAL A 33 8.59 -8.39 6.73
N GLY A 34 8.80 -9.66 6.41
CA GLY A 34 10.15 -10.24 6.34
C GLY A 34 10.95 -10.10 7.64
N GLY A 35 10.30 -10.23 8.80
CA GLY A 35 10.90 -10.04 10.13
C GLY A 35 11.07 -8.57 10.57
N VAL A 36 10.67 -7.60 9.75
CA VAL A 36 10.63 -6.18 10.11
C VAL A 36 9.26 -5.85 10.70
N THR A 37 9.20 -5.61 12.02
CA THR A 37 7.94 -5.49 12.80
C THR A 37 7.33 -4.09 12.81
N ASN A 38 7.94 -3.13 12.11
CA ASN A 38 7.52 -1.73 12.11
C ASN A 38 7.35 -1.18 10.67
N ALA A 39 7.04 -2.06 9.72
CA ALA A 39 6.61 -1.64 8.39
C ALA A 39 5.23 -0.97 8.49
N VAL A 40 4.97 -0.01 7.62
CA VAL A 40 3.68 0.71 7.58
C VAL A 40 3.00 0.40 6.27
N GLU A 41 1.77 -0.09 6.35
CA GLU A 41 0.88 -0.32 5.21
C GLU A 41 -0.20 0.74 5.18
N MET A 42 -0.46 1.28 3.99
CA MET A 42 -1.62 2.10 3.68
C MET A 42 -2.40 1.45 2.53
N ILE A 43 -3.70 1.27 2.74
CA ILE A 43 -4.65 0.88 1.71
C ILE A 43 -5.50 2.09 1.36
N GLY A 44 -5.59 2.39 0.07
CA GLY A 44 -6.48 3.42 -0.45
C GLY A 44 -7.21 2.95 -1.69
N THR A 45 -8.20 3.71 -2.10
CA THR A 45 -8.96 3.48 -3.33
C THR A 45 -9.08 4.79 -4.09
N TYR A 46 -9.23 4.72 -5.41
CA TYR A 46 -9.57 5.84 -6.27
C TYR A 46 -10.29 5.34 -7.52
N TYR A 47 -10.99 6.20 -8.24
CA TYR A 47 -11.58 5.88 -9.54
C TYR A 47 -10.68 6.41 -10.66
N ASP A 48 -10.30 5.55 -11.60
CA ASP A 48 -9.48 5.89 -12.76
C ASP A 48 -10.35 6.06 -14.00
N ASN A 49 -10.57 7.32 -14.40
CA ASN A 49 -11.38 7.65 -15.58
C ASN A 49 -10.76 7.19 -16.91
N GLN A 50 -9.45 6.93 -16.96
CA GLN A 50 -8.78 6.44 -18.16
C GLN A 50 -9.18 5.00 -18.46
N TYR A 51 -9.45 4.22 -17.42
CA TYR A 51 -9.81 2.80 -17.52
C TYR A 51 -11.27 2.51 -17.18
N ASP A 52 -12.02 3.52 -16.72
CA ASP A 52 -13.39 3.39 -16.22
C ASP A 52 -13.49 2.33 -15.11
N ASP A 53 -12.63 2.43 -14.11
CA ASP A 53 -12.39 1.37 -13.13
C ASP A 53 -12.11 1.90 -11.72
N HIS A 54 -12.52 1.16 -10.70
CA HIS A 54 -12.17 1.40 -9.30
C HIS A 54 -10.85 0.69 -8.98
N MET A 55 -9.88 1.48 -8.55
CA MET A 55 -8.54 1.00 -8.27
C MET A 55 -8.32 0.93 -6.76
N LEU A 56 -7.70 -0.17 -6.30
CA LEU A 56 -7.11 -0.25 -4.97
C LEU A 56 -5.61 0.02 -5.08
N VAL A 57 -5.11 0.91 -4.25
CA VAL A 57 -3.68 1.11 -4.02
C VAL A 57 -3.29 0.56 -2.66
N ARG A 58 -2.20 -0.21 -2.64
CA ARG A 58 -1.51 -0.63 -1.43
C ARG A 58 -0.08 -0.09 -1.48
N ALA A 59 0.25 0.77 -0.52
CA ALA A 59 1.60 1.27 -0.31
C ALA A 59 2.15 0.72 1.00
N VAL A 60 3.35 0.15 0.97
CA VAL A 60 4.03 -0.39 2.15
C VAL A 60 5.42 0.20 2.25
N VAL A 61 5.72 0.84 3.37
CA VAL A 61 7.06 1.34 3.69
C VAL A 61 7.69 0.39 4.70
N ILE A 62 8.78 -0.25 4.30
CA ILE A 62 9.56 -1.19 5.10
C ILE A 62 10.86 -0.50 5.50
N PRO A 63 11.01 -0.02 6.75
CA PRO A 63 12.28 0.54 7.20
C PRO A 63 13.36 -0.56 7.20
N HIS A 64 14.58 -0.21 6.81
CA HIS A 64 15.69 -1.15 6.93
C HIS A 64 16.13 -1.24 8.39
N PRO A 65 16.41 -2.44 8.93
CA PRO A 65 16.78 -2.60 10.34
C PRO A 65 18.07 -1.86 10.70
N ASP A 66 19.09 -1.94 9.83
CA ASP A 66 20.44 -1.42 10.11
C ASP A 66 20.88 -0.22 9.26
N ARG A 67 20.04 0.29 8.36
CA ARG A 67 20.42 1.34 7.39
C ARG A 67 19.39 2.45 7.35
N PRO A 68 19.81 3.68 7.00
CA PRO A 68 18.88 4.81 6.88
C PRO A 68 17.93 4.69 5.69
N VAL A 69 18.24 3.85 4.70
CA VAL A 69 17.42 3.67 3.50
C VAL A 69 16.54 2.44 3.66
N GLY A 70 15.22 2.65 3.71
CA GLY A 70 14.21 1.60 3.64
C GLY A 70 13.75 1.29 2.22
N ILE A 71 12.70 0.48 2.10
CA ILE A 71 12.06 0.12 0.84
C ILE A 71 10.61 0.60 0.86
N THR A 72 10.14 1.15 -0.25
CA THR A 72 8.73 1.44 -0.46
C THR A 72 8.21 0.56 -1.59
N VAL A 73 7.15 -0.19 -1.32
CA VAL A 73 6.44 -1.01 -2.31
C VAL A 73 5.08 -0.38 -2.56
N VAL A 74 4.78 -0.09 -3.82
CA VAL A 74 3.46 0.39 -4.24
C VAL A 74 2.90 -0.61 -5.24
N SER A 75 1.70 -1.08 -4.98
CA SER A 75 0.95 -1.96 -5.88
C SER A 75 -0.44 -1.43 -6.08
N GLN A 76 -0.95 -1.55 -7.30
CA GLN A 76 -2.27 -1.10 -7.68
C GLN A 76 -2.99 -2.25 -8.38
N VAL A 77 -4.28 -2.37 -8.13
CA VAL A 77 -5.11 -3.44 -8.67
C VAL A 77 -6.48 -2.89 -9.02
N SER A 78 -6.95 -3.26 -10.22
CA SER A 78 -8.33 -3.07 -10.65
C SER A 78 -9.25 -3.91 -9.77
N LEU A 79 -10.20 -3.26 -9.10
CA LEU A 79 -11.21 -3.93 -8.30
C LEU A 79 -12.28 -4.61 -9.17
N ASP A 80 -12.45 -4.16 -10.41
CA ASP A 80 -13.35 -4.80 -11.39
C ASP A 80 -12.79 -6.15 -11.89
N VAL A 81 -11.46 -6.27 -12.01
CA VAL A 81 -10.80 -7.51 -12.46
C VAL A 81 -10.46 -8.43 -11.29
N ILE A 82 -10.00 -7.85 -10.17
CA ILE A 82 -9.61 -8.60 -8.97
C ILE A 82 -10.39 -8.00 -7.79
N PRO A 83 -11.56 -8.58 -7.44
CA PRO A 83 -12.41 -8.04 -6.40
C PRO A 83 -11.76 -8.27 -5.03
N VAL A 84 -11.05 -7.27 -4.54
CA VAL A 84 -10.50 -7.24 -3.19
C VAL A 84 -11.54 -6.62 -2.26
N ALA A 85 -12.12 -7.43 -1.38
CA ALA A 85 -13.17 -7.00 -0.46
C ALA A 85 -12.72 -6.99 1.01
N ASP A 86 -11.66 -7.71 1.33
CA ASP A 86 -11.17 -7.93 2.69
C ASP A 86 -9.68 -8.31 2.72
N ALA A 87 -9.13 -8.48 3.92
CA ALA A 87 -7.74 -8.87 4.10
C ALA A 87 -7.40 -10.23 3.46
N ALA A 88 -8.34 -11.18 3.41
CA ALA A 88 -8.11 -12.52 2.86
C ALA A 88 -7.97 -12.46 1.33
N THR A 89 -8.85 -11.73 0.67
CA THR A 89 -8.81 -11.47 -0.78
C THR A 89 -7.62 -10.60 -1.17
N LEU A 90 -7.24 -9.64 -0.33
CA LEU A 90 -6.00 -8.86 -0.52
C LEU A 90 -4.76 -9.76 -0.45
N ALA A 91 -4.67 -10.62 0.56
CA ALA A 91 -3.55 -11.56 0.73
C ALA A 91 -3.43 -12.56 -0.43
N ALA A 92 -4.54 -12.84 -1.13
CA ALA A 92 -4.54 -13.71 -2.30
C ALA A 92 -3.92 -13.06 -3.55
N THR A 93 -3.79 -11.72 -3.61
CA THR A 93 -3.23 -11.01 -4.76
C THR A 93 -1.75 -11.34 -4.98
N MET A 94 -1.30 -11.28 -6.25
CA MET A 94 0.12 -11.48 -6.57
C MET A 94 1.03 -10.47 -5.85
N GLY A 95 0.59 -9.20 -5.76
CA GLY A 95 1.33 -8.15 -5.04
C GLY A 95 1.51 -8.48 -3.56
N ALA A 96 0.47 -8.99 -2.89
CA ALA A 96 0.59 -9.42 -1.50
C ALA A 96 1.53 -10.61 -1.32
N ARG A 97 1.49 -11.58 -2.23
CA ARG A 97 2.40 -12.74 -2.19
C ARG A 97 3.86 -12.33 -2.40
N ILE A 98 4.13 -11.44 -3.35
CA ILE A 98 5.49 -10.89 -3.56
C ILE A 98 5.97 -10.20 -2.29
N LEU A 99 5.15 -9.34 -1.67
CA LEU A 99 5.53 -8.67 -0.42
C LEU A 99 5.78 -9.67 0.72
N SER A 100 4.95 -10.71 0.85
CA SER A 100 5.13 -11.72 1.91
C SER A 100 6.41 -12.54 1.78
N SER A 101 6.98 -12.59 0.58
CA SER A 101 8.26 -13.27 0.31
C SER A 101 9.49 -12.38 0.50
N PHE A 102 9.28 -11.10 0.80
CA PHE A 102 10.37 -10.15 0.98
C PHE A 102 11.13 -10.39 2.28
N GLU A 103 12.45 -10.37 2.21
CA GLU A 103 13.36 -10.39 3.37
C GLU A 103 14.58 -9.51 3.05
N PHE A 104 15.06 -8.75 4.04
CA PHE A 104 16.38 -8.13 3.94
C PHE A 104 17.45 -9.22 4.04
N ARG A 105 18.42 -9.19 3.13
CA ARG A 105 19.58 -10.10 3.11
C ARG A 105 20.89 -9.34 3.21
#